data_AF-A0A9D1MEE7-F1
#
_entry.id   AF-A0A9D1MEE7-F1
#
_cell.length_a   1.000
_cell.length_b   1.000
_cell.length_c   1.000
_cell.angle_alpha   90.00
_cell.angle_beta   90.00
_cell.angle_gamma   90.00
#
_symmetry.space_group_name_H-M   'P 1'
#
loop_
_entity.id
_entity.type
_entity.pdbx_description
1 polymer ?
#
loop_
_entity_poly.entity_id
_entity_poly.type
_entity_poly.pdbx_seq_one_letter_code
_entity_poly.pdbx_strand_id
1 'polypeptide(L)'
;MSRADEIFVQNMKDILKNGVWDTGLAVRPHWEDGTPAHTVKKFGIVNRYDLGKELPILTIRRTAFKSCIDELLWIWQKKSNNIHDLHSHIWDSWADENGSIGKAYGYQLAQKAIYKEGEFDQVDRVLFDLKNNPSSRR
;
A
#
# COMPACT_ATOMS: atom_id res chain seq x y z
N MET A 1 -24.65 -2.82 -3.55
CA MET A 1 -23.26 -2.35 -3.58
C MET A 1 -22.68 -2.61 -2.20
N SER A 2 -21.42 -3.04 -2.08
CA SER A 2 -20.78 -3.11 -0.75
C SER A 2 -20.57 -1.70 -0.19
N ARG A 3 -20.33 -1.58 1.12
CA ARG A 3 -19.99 -0.27 1.70
C ARG A 3 -18.69 0.28 1.09
N ALA A 4 -17.74 -0.59 0.77
CA ALA A 4 -16.54 -0.24 0.01
C ALA A 4 -16.83 0.37 -1.37
N ASP A 5 -17.78 -0.18 -2.11
CA ASP A 5 -18.16 0.36 -3.42
C ASP A 5 -18.82 1.74 -3.30
N GLU A 6 -19.74 1.91 -2.34
CA GLU A 6 -20.41 3.20 -2.10
C GLU A 6 -19.40 4.30 -1.79
N ILE A 7 -18.47 4.03 -0.87
CA ILE A 7 -17.41 4.97 -0.48
C ILE A 7 -16.52 5.27 -1.68
N PHE A 8 -16.12 4.26 -2.45
CA PHE A 8 -15.31 4.45 -3.64
C PHE A 8 -16.01 5.36 -4.67
N VAL A 9 -17.27 5.06 -5.02
CA VAL A 9 -18.05 5.86 -5.98
C VAL A 9 -18.22 7.30 -5.49
N GLN A 10 -18.49 7.49 -4.20
CA GLN A 10 -18.62 8.82 -3.61
C GLN A 10 -17.30 9.61 -3.71
N ASN A 11 -16.16 8.97 -3.39
CA ASN A 11 -14.85 9.59 -3.52
C ASN A 11 -14.53 9.96 -4.97
N MET A 12 -14.84 9.07 -5.93
CA MET A 12 -14.62 9.36 -7.35
C MET A 12 -15.47 10.55 -7.82
N LYS A 13 -16.76 10.59 -7.47
CA LYS A 13 -17.64 11.73 -7.79
C LYS A 13 -17.12 13.03 -7.20
N ASP A 14 -16.61 13.01 -5.97
CA ASP A 14 -16.08 14.19 -5.30
C ASP A 14 -14.75 14.66 -5.90
N ILE A 15 -13.84 13.75 -6.25
CA ILE A 15 -12.60 14.09 -6.97
C ILE A 15 -12.93 14.71 -8.32
N LEU A 16 -13.85 14.12 -9.09
CA LEU A 16 -14.21 14.62 -10.42
C LEU A 16 -14.89 16.00 -10.36
N LYS A 17 -15.72 16.24 -9.33
CA LYS A 17 -16.48 17.48 -9.20
C LYS A 17 -15.67 18.61 -8.54
N ASN A 18 -14.90 18.29 -7.50
CA ASN A 18 -14.29 19.26 -6.59
C ASN A 18 -12.76 19.11 -6.49
N GLY A 19 -12.14 18.26 -7.30
CA GLY A 19 -10.70 18.08 -7.31
C GLY A 19 -9.96 19.20 -8.04
N VAL A 20 -8.64 19.22 -7.86
CA VAL A 20 -7.73 20.18 -8.48
C VAL A 20 -7.02 19.49 -9.65
N TRP A 21 -7.07 20.11 -10.83
CA TRP A 21 -6.36 19.65 -12.02
C TRP A 21 -4.90 20.12 -12.03
N ASP A 22 -4.02 19.31 -12.61
CA ASP A 22 -2.64 19.70 -12.89
C ASP A 22 -2.37 20.03 -14.37
N THR A 23 -3.41 20.29 -15.16
CA THR A 23 -3.34 20.60 -16.60
C THR A 23 -2.49 21.84 -16.93
N GLY A 24 -2.28 22.75 -15.99
CA GLY A 24 -1.40 23.91 -16.14
C GLY A 24 0.04 23.68 -15.68
N LEU A 25 0.41 22.47 -15.28
CA LEU A 25 1.73 22.14 -14.72
C LEU A 25 2.51 21.24 -15.67
N ALA A 26 3.84 21.37 -15.65
CA ALA A 26 4.71 20.41 -16.31
C ALA A 26 4.67 19.07 -15.55
N VAL A 27 4.09 18.03 -16.17
CA VAL A 27 4.00 16.68 -15.60
C VAL A 27 4.97 15.74 -16.30
N ARG A 28 5.47 14.76 -15.55
CA ARG A 28 6.43 13.75 -16.02
C ARG A 28 5.79 12.46 -16.55
N PRO A 29 4.65 11.98 -16.01
CA PRO A 29 3.93 10.84 -16.59
C PRO A 29 3.35 11.18 -17.97
N HIS A 30 3.42 10.22 -18.89
CA HIS A 30 2.86 10.32 -20.25
C HIS A 30 2.08 9.05 -20.58
N TRP A 31 1.11 9.16 -21.47
CA TRP A 31 0.43 8.03 -22.09
C TRP A 31 1.36 7.31 -23.08
N GLU A 32 0.95 6.14 -23.57
CA GLU A 32 1.74 5.35 -24.53
C GLU A 32 2.00 6.10 -25.85
N ASP A 33 1.11 7.02 -26.22
CA ASP A 33 1.26 7.88 -27.39
C ASP A 33 2.18 9.10 -27.15
N GLY A 34 2.77 9.20 -25.95
CA GLY A 34 3.66 10.28 -25.55
C GLY A 34 2.96 11.56 -25.11
N THR A 35 1.63 11.61 -25.07
CA THR A 35 0.90 12.78 -24.55
C THR A 35 1.01 12.88 -23.02
N PRO A 36 1.20 14.07 -22.42
CA PRO A 36 1.27 14.21 -20.97
C PRO A 36 0.01 13.68 -20.25
N ALA A 37 0.21 12.84 -19.23
CA ALA A 37 -0.88 12.22 -18.47
C ALA A 37 -1.23 13.05 -17.23
N HIS A 38 -2.16 13.99 -17.42
CA HIS A 38 -2.67 14.86 -16.36
C HIS A 38 -3.64 14.17 -15.41
N THR A 39 -3.75 14.68 -14.18
CA THR A 39 -4.61 14.14 -13.12
C THR A 39 -5.52 15.20 -12.51
N VAL A 40 -6.67 14.75 -12.00
CA VAL A 40 -7.50 15.48 -11.04
C VAL A 40 -7.39 14.82 -9.67
N LYS A 41 -7.15 15.60 -8.62
CA LYS A 41 -6.83 15.07 -7.29
C LYS A 41 -7.51 15.85 -6.18
N LYS A 42 -7.75 15.17 -5.06
CA LYS A 42 -8.26 15.76 -3.83
C LYS A 42 -7.39 15.33 -2.66
N PHE A 43 -6.96 16.30 -1.86
CA PHE A 43 -6.08 16.05 -0.72
C PHE A 43 -6.89 15.61 0.51
N GLY A 44 -6.37 14.63 1.25
CA GLY A 44 -6.88 14.29 2.59
C GLY A 44 -8.21 13.52 2.64
N ILE A 45 -8.46 12.61 1.70
CA ILE A 45 -9.63 11.71 1.79
C ILE A 45 -9.41 10.69 2.91
N VAL A 46 -10.38 10.56 3.83
CA VAL A 46 -10.35 9.59 4.94
C VAL A 46 -11.55 8.67 4.83
N ASN A 47 -11.28 7.36 4.70
CA ASN A 47 -12.31 6.32 4.68
C ASN A 47 -12.26 5.49 5.95
N ARG A 48 -13.43 5.06 6.44
CA ARG A 48 -13.55 4.18 7.62
C ARG A 48 -14.39 2.97 7.25
N TYR A 49 -13.91 1.79 7.63
CA TYR A 49 -14.55 0.51 7.39
C TYR A 49 -14.73 -0.23 8.71
N ASP A 50 -15.90 -0.83 8.87
CA ASP A 50 -16.20 -1.72 9.99
C ASP A 50 -15.94 -3.15 9.53
N LEU A 51 -14.78 -3.70 9.91
CA LEU A 51 -14.34 -5.02 9.47
C LEU A 51 -15.19 -6.17 10.06
N GLY A 52 -16.01 -5.90 11.08
CA GLY A 52 -16.96 -6.88 11.62
C GLY A 52 -18.19 -7.07 10.73
N LYS A 53 -18.42 -6.17 9.75
CA LYS A 53 -19.59 -6.20 8.86
C LYS A 53 -19.25 -6.72 7.47
N GLU A 54 -18.11 -6.31 6.91
CA GLU A 54 -17.68 -6.74 5.59
C GLU A 54 -16.16 -6.68 5.45
N LEU A 55 -15.63 -7.47 4.50
CA LEU A 55 -14.30 -7.28 3.97
C LEU A 55 -14.37 -6.11 2.97
N PRO A 56 -13.59 -5.02 3.14
CA PRO A 56 -13.67 -3.85 2.27
C PRO A 56 -12.99 -4.08 0.93
N ILE A 57 -13.57 -4.94 0.11
CA ILE A 57 -13.15 -5.25 -1.26
C ILE A 57 -14.19 -4.72 -2.25
N LEU A 58 -13.71 -4.09 -3.33
CA LEU A 58 -14.58 -3.59 -4.38
C LEU A 58 -15.24 -4.74 -5.14
N THR A 59 -16.54 -4.62 -5.38
CA THR A 59 -17.33 -5.57 -6.18
C THR A 59 -17.69 -5.02 -7.56
N ILE A 60 -17.54 -3.71 -7.77
CA ILE A 60 -17.75 -3.04 -9.07
C ILE A 60 -16.74 -3.43 -10.16
N ARG A 61 -15.59 -3.99 -9.77
CA ARG A 61 -14.59 -4.55 -10.67
C ARG A 61 -13.78 -5.63 -9.97
N ARG A 62 -13.25 -6.57 -10.74
CA ARG A 62 -12.35 -7.60 -10.22
C ARG A 62 -11.10 -6.97 -9.62
N THR A 63 -10.76 -7.38 -8.41
CA THR A 63 -9.49 -7.06 -7.74
C THR A 63 -8.54 -8.25 -7.86
N ALA A 64 -7.25 -8.02 -8.09
CA ALA A 64 -6.21 -9.04 -8.14
C ALA A 64 -5.85 -9.58 -6.73
N PHE A 65 -6.86 -10.05 -5.99
CA PHE A 65 -6.78 -10.33 -4.56
C PHE A 65 -5.63 -11.27 -4.18
N LYS A 66 -5.40 -12.33 -4.96
CA LYS A 66 -4.29 -13.27 -4.73
C LYS A 66 -2.93 -12.57 -4.75
N SER A 67 -2.70 -11.68 -5.72
CA SER A 67 -1.46 -10.91 -5.83
C SER A 67 -1.31 -9.90 -4.69
N CYS A 68 -2.41 -9.28 -4.24
CA CYS A 68 -2.38 -8.41 -3.06
C CYS A 68 -1.95 -9.14 -1.79
N ILE A 69 -2.45 -10.37 -1.59
CA ILE A 69 -2.05 -11.20 -0.43
C ILE A 69 -0.58 -11.63 -0.55
N ASP A 70 -0.14 -12.03 -1.74
CA ASP A 70 1.27 -12.40 -1.97
C ASP A 70 2.23 -11.25 -1.66
N GLU A 71 1.94 -10.04 -2.14
CA GLU A 71 2.70 -8.83 -1.84
C GLU A 71 2.68 -8.48 -0.34
N LEU A 72 1.52 -8.58 0.31
CA LEU A 72 1.41 -8.36 1.76
C LEU A 72 2.34 -9.29 2.54
N LEU A 73 2.37 -10.59 2.20
CA LEU A 73 3.22 -11.58 2.86
C LEU A 73 4.71 -11.37 2.51
N TRP A 74 5.03 -11.01 1.27
CA TRP A 74 6.40 -10.67 0.85
C TRP A 74 6.98 -9.52 1.69
N ILE A 75 6.19 -8.47 1.93
CA ILE A 75 6.61 -7.32 2.73
C ILE A 75 6.61 -7.63 4.24
N TRP A 76 5.50 -8.12 4.80
CA TRP A 76 5.32 -8.17 6.26
C TRP A 76 5.80 -9.47 6.91
N GLN A 77 5.73 -10.58 6.18
CA GLN A 77 6.10 -11.90 6.71
C GLN A 77 7.50 -12.31 6.28
N LYS A 78 7.80 -12.27 4.98
CA LYS A 78 9.14 -12.57 4.46
C LYS A 78 10.11 -11.44 4.78
N LYS A 79 9.61 -10.21 4.96
CA LYS A 79 10.41 -8.99 5.22
C LYS A 79 11.48 -8.82 4.12
N SER A 80 11.13 -9.19 2.88
CA SER A 80 12.03 -9.18 1.74
C SER A 80 11.90 -7.89 0.92
N ASN A 81 12.98 -7.55 0.22
CA ASN A 81 13.04 -6.51 -0.80
C ASN A 81 13.48 -7.07 -2.16
N ASN A 82 13.48 -8.40 -2.34
CA ASN A 82 13.89 -9.05 -3.57
C ASN A 82 12.68 -9.58 -4.34
N ILE A 83 12.53 -9.20 -5.60
CA ILE A 83 11.38 -9.61 -6.44
C ILE A 83 11.34 -11.12 -6.70
N HIS A 84 12.45 -11.84 -6.57
CA HIS A 84 12.48 -13.29 -6.73
C HIS A 84 11.76 -14.03 -5.59
N ASP A 85 11.50 -13.34 -4.47
CA ASP A 85 10.67 -13.84 -3.37
C ASP A 85 9.18 -13.55 -3.55
N LEU A 86 8.79 -12.89 -4.65
CA LEU A 86 7.42 -12.50 -4.98
C LEU A 86 6.95 -13.25 -6.24
N HIS A 87 5.72 -13.76 -6.27
CA HIS A 87 5.22 -14.45 -7.46
C HIS A 87 4.74 -13.51 -8.56
N SER A 88 4.41 -12.27 -8.20
CA SER A 88 3.97 -11.24 -9.14
C SER A 88 5.13 -10.48 -9.76
N HIS A 89 4.99 -10.14 -11.05
CA HIS A 89 5.97 -9.35 -11.82
C HIS A 89 5.72 -7.84 -11.78
N ILE A 90 4.80 -7.36 -10.92
CA ILE A 90 4.42 -5.94 -10.88
C ILE A 90 5.53 -5.04 -10.33
N TRP A 91 6.59 -5.60 -9.74
CA TRP A 91 7.73 -4.85 -9.20
C TRP A 91 8.98 -4.90 -10.09
N ASP A 92 8.95 -5.66 -11.19
CA ASP A 92 10.12 -5.93 -12.02
C ASP A 92 10.78 -4.64 -12.55
N SER A 93 9.98 -3.61 -12.87
CA SER A 93 10.49 -2.32 -13.37
C SER A 93 11.25 -1.49 -12.34
N TRP A 94 11.24 -1.87 -11.07
CA TRP A 94 11.95 -1.18 -9.97
C TRP A 94 13.13 -1.97 -9.42
N ALA A 95 13.32 -3.21 -9.89
CA ALA A 95 14.38 -4.07 -9.40
C ALA A 95 15.73 -3.74 -10.03
N ASP A 96 16.80 -3.87 -9.25
CA ASP A 96 18.18 -3.89 -9.73
C ASP A 96 18.52 -5.23 -10.41
N GLU A 97 19.75 -5.34 -10.92
CA GLU A 97 20.26 -6.54 -11.61
C GLU A 97 20.22 -7.82 -10.77
N ASN A 98 20.15 -7.70 -9.44
CA ASN A 98 20.08 -8.82 -8.49
C ASN A 98 18.65 -9.05 -7.96
N GLY A 99 17.66 -8.34 -8.51
CA GLY A 99 16.26 -8.43 -8.11
C GLY A 99 15.88 -7.57 -6.91
N SER A 100 16.77 -6.77 -6.34
CA SER A 100 16.47 -5.95 -5.17
C SER A 100 15.77 -4.64 -5.56
N ILE A 101 14.76 -4.23 -4.79
CA ILE A 101 14.13 -2.89 -4.91
C ILE A 101 14.79 -1.85 -3.98
N GLY A 102 16.00 -2.14 -3.49
CA GLY A 102 16.75 -1.29 -2.58
C GLY A 102 16.25 -1.33 -1.12
N LYS A 103 16.61 -0.33 -0.32
CA LYS A 103 16.34 -0.27 1.12
C LYS A 103 14.91 0.20 1.45
N ALA A 104 13.90 -0.47 0.88
CA ALA A 104 12.50 -0.12 1.02
C ALA A 104 11.66 -1.31 1.53
N TYR A 105 10.44 -1.02 1.99
CA TYR A 105 9.42 -2.00 2.38
C TYR A 105 9.94 -3.10 3.32
N GLY A 106 9.98 -4.36 2.89
CA GLY A 106 10.37 -5.48 3.73
C GLY A 106 11.77 -5.32 4.32
N TYR A 107 12.71 -4.71 3.59
CA TYR A 107 14.05 -4.41 4.12
C TYR A 107 13.98 -3.59 5.41
N GLN A 108 13.11 -2.57 5.46
CA GLN A 108 12.94 -1.71 6.64
C GLN A 108 12.30 -2.48 7.81
N LEU A 109 11.39 -3.40 7.50
CA LEU A 109 10.75 -4.27 8.49
C LEU A 109 11.69 -5.35 9.03
N ALA A 110 12.75 -5.72 8.29
CA ALA A 110 13.77 -6.68 8.73
C ALA A 110 14.88 -6.05 9.58
N GLN A 111 14.96 -4.71 9.65
CA GLN A 111 16.00 -4.04 10.44
C GLN A 111 15.76 -4.25 11.93
N LYS A 112 16.74 -4.83 12.60
CA LYS A 112 16.69 -5.10 14.03
C LYS A 112 17.26 -3.95 14.84
N ALA A 113 16.68 -3.76 16.03
CA ALA A 113 17.15 -2.84 17.05
C ALA A 113 17.12 -3.51 18.43
N ILE A 114 17.96 -3.01 19.35
CA ILE A 114 18.00 -3.47 20.74
C ILE A 114 16.98 -2.68 21.56
N TYR A 115 16.01 -3.38 22.12
CA TYR A 115 15.03 -2.87 23.08
C TYR A 115 15.33 -3.42 24.47
N LYS A 116 14.64 -2.91 25.49
CA LYS A 116 14.77 -3.40 26.87
C LYS A 116 14.45 -4.89 26.99
N GLU A 117 13.49 -5.37 26.19
CA GLU A 117 13.01 -6.76 26.21
C GLU A 117 13.80 -7.69 25.28
N GLY A 118 14.74 -7.16 24.48
CA GLY A 118 15.58 -7.94 23.57
C GLY A 118 15.80 -7.29 22.20
N GLU A 119 16.41 -8.04 21.29
CA GLU A 119 16.55 -7.63 19.90
C GLU A 119 15.26 -7.93 19.12
N PHE A 120 14.66 -6.89 18.53
CA PHE A 120 13.46 -7.02 17.69
C PHE A 120 13.61 -6.26 16.39
N ASP A 121 12.95 -6.73 15.35
CA ASP A 121 12.55 -5.86 14.25
C ASP A 121 11.19 -5.20 14.51
N GLN A 122 10.75 -4.35 13.59
CA GLN A 122 9.53 -3.55 13.80
C GLN A 122 8.26 -4.42 13.89
N VAL A 123 8.20 -5.52 13.14
CA VAL A 123 7.05 -6.43 13.15
C VAL A 123 7.02 -7.20 14.47
N ASP A 124 8.17 -7.69 14.91
CA ASP A 124 8.28 -8.39 16.19
C ASP A 124 7.94 -7.47 17.37
N ARG A 125 8.38 -6.20 17.30
CA ARG A 125 8.07 -5.17 18.31
C ARG A 125 6.57 -4.92 18.43
N VAL A 126 5.88 -4.66 17.32
CA VAL A 126 4.43 -4.38 17.38
C VAL A 126 3.64 -5.60 17.84
N LEU A 127 4.04 -6.82 17.44
CA LEU A 127 3.41 -8.05 17.91
C LEU A 127 3.61 -8.26 19.42
N PHE A 128 4.79 -7.92 19.95
CA PHE A 128 5.05 -7.94 21.38
C PHE A 128 4.17 -6.93 22.12
N ASP A 129 4.09 -5.69 21.65
CA ASP A 129 3.32 -4.62 22.30
C ASP A 129 1.81 -4.87 22.26
N LEU A 130 1.28 -5.39 21.16
CA LEU A 130 -0.15 -5.76 21.09
C LEU A 130 -0.53 -6.80 22.14
N LYS A 131 0.40 -7.70 22.51
CA LYS A 131 0.18 -8.73 23.53
C LYS A 131 0.41 -8.23 24.95
N ASN A 132 1.45 -7.41 25.15
CA ASN A 132 1.96 -7.08 26.50
C ASN A 132 1.65 -5.64 26.94
N ASN A 133 1.33 -4.75 26.01
CA ASN A 133 1.02 -3.34 26.27
C ASN A 133 -0.11 -2.82 25.36
N PRO A 134 -1.33 -3.41 25.43
CA PRO A 134 -2.42 -3.10 24.51
C PRO A 134 -2.97 -1.67 24.64
N SER A 135 -2.69 -0.99 25.77
CA SER A 135 -3.08 0.41 25.98
C SER A 135 -2.09 1.43 25.39
N SER A 136 -0.98 0.95 24.82
CA SER A 136 0.01 1.80 24.15
C SER A 136 -0.65 2.63 23.05
N ARG A 137 -0.17 3.87 22.90
CA ARG A 137 -0.50 4.78 21.79
C ARG A 137 0.67 4.92 20.80
N ARG A 138 1.61 3.97 20.88
CA ARG A 138 2.81 3.83 20.06
C ARG A 138 2.83 2.41 19.54
#